data_AF-A0A3L6SD57-F1
#
_entry.id   AF-A0A3L6SD57-F1
#
_cell.length_a   1.000
_cell.length_b   1.000
_cell.length_c   1.000
_cell.angle_alpha   90.00
_cell.angle_beta   90.00
_cell.angle_gamma   90.00
#
_symmetry.space_group_name_H-M   'P 1'
#
loop_
_entity.id
_entity.type
_entity.pdbx_description
1 polymer ?
#
loop_
_entity_poly.entity_id
_entity_poly.type
_entity_poly.pdbx_seq_one_letter_code
_entity_poly.pdbx_strand_id
1 'polypeptide(L)'
;MPYDGDALKPFEWFTDKVLAADGSVMYWVDLHRGILHCDVAADCPELCFIRLPQIEIWKDIVDQRRTFPEVNRTVGACKGLVKFVDVDNGRFETRRLKTRFTVTTWVLNKIKTPAEWVKVGVLRVNDELWTLPNFRDSPLPRSAPLCPMVSAKDVGLCHFILQRISTVVLRTG
;
A
#
# COMPACT_ATOMS: atom_id res chain seq x y z
N MET A 1 -18.97 -14.90 2.14
CA MET A 1 -18.35 -15.96 1.33
C MET A 1 -16.95 -16.21 1.86
N PRO A 2 -16.71 -17.22 2.69
CA PRO A 2 -15.44 -17.33 3.38
C PRO A 2 -14.51 -18.24 2.58
N TYR A 3 -13.40 -17.66 2.13
CA TYR A 3 -12.16 -18.34 1.71
C TYR A 3 -12.22 -19.13 0.39
N ASP A 4 -12.02 -18.43 -0.74
CA ASP A 4 -11.41 -19.07 -1.90
C ASP A 4 -9.97 -19.50 -1.52
N GLY A 5 -9.70 -20.80 -1.59
CA GLY A 5 -8.50 -21.46 -1.05
C GLY A 5 -7.15 -20.96 -1.58
N ASP A 6 -7.15 -20.13 -2.62
CA ASP A 6 -5.94 -19.48 -3.17
C ASP A 6 -5.61 -18.13 -2.50
N ALA A 7 -6.51 -17.58 -1.69
CA ALA A 7 -6.37 -16.24 -1.12
C ALA A 7 -5.64 -16.20 0.23
N LEU A 8 -5.85 -17.23 1.05
CA LEU A 8 -5.24 -17.38 2.36
C LEU A 8 -4.72 -18.80 2.51
N LYS A 9 -3.42 -18.99 2.26
CA LYS A 9 -2.72 -20.19 2.71
C LYS A 9 -2.29 -19.96 4.16
N PRO A 10 -2.85 -20.69 5.14
CA PRO A 10 -2.67 -20.40 6.57
C PRO A 10 -1.21 -20.35 7.04
N PHE A 11 -0.31 -21.07 6.36
CA PHE A 11 1.12 -21.13 6.68
C PHE A 11 1.98 -20.06 5.99
N GLU A 12 1.36 -19.18 5.18
CA GLU A 12 2.08 -18.17 4.41
C GLU A 12 1.68 -16.72 4.74
N TRP A 13 0.77 -16.53 5.71
CA TRP A 13 0.42 -15.20 6.22
C TRP A 13 1.52 -14.65 7.10
N PHE A 14 1.91 -13.40 6.90
CA PHE A 14 2.79 -12.67 7.82
C PHE A 14 2.29 -11.24 8.00
N THR A 15 2.09 -10.85 9.26
CA THR A 15 1.59 -9.52 9.60
C THR A 15 2.74 -8.51 9.56
N ASP A 16 2.77 -7.67 8.53
CA ASP A 16 3.72 -6.55 8.41
C ASP A 16 3.32 -5.38 9.30
N LYS A 17 2.00 -5.17 9.46
CA LYS A 17 1.47 -4.02 10.17
C LYS A 17 0.12 -4.32 10.79
N VAL A 18 -0.14 -3.70 11.93
CA VAL A 18 -1.44 -3.68 12.58
C VAL A 18 -1.92 -2.23 12.64
N LEU A 19 -3.21 -2.01 12.40
CA LEU A 19 -3.84 -0.70 12.52
C LEU A 19 -5.25 -0.85 13.10
N ALA A 20 -5.61 0.10 13.96
CA ALA A 20 -6.96 0.26 14.46
C ALA A 20 -7.65 1.39 13.70
N ALA A 21 -8.91 1.20 13.35
CA ALA A 21 -9.77 2.25 12.83
C ALA A 21 -11.19 2.08 13.36
N ASP A 22 -12.00 3.13 13.26
CA ASP A 22 -13.44 3.09 13.60
C ASP A 22 -13.73 2.58 15.02
N GLY A 23 -12.85 2.91 15.97
CA GLY A 23 -13.00 2.55 17.39
C GLY A 23 -12.53 1.14 17.73
N SER A 24 -13.24 0.13 17.23
CA SER A 24 -13.03 -1.29 17.61
C SER A 24 -12.58 -2.20 16.46
N VAL A 25 -12.45 -1.66 15.24
CA VAL A 25 -12.04 -2.48 14.09
C VAL A 25 -10.52 -2.55 14.00
N MET A 26 -10.00 -3.76 14.12
CA MET A 26 -8.58 -4.08 13.96
C MET A 26 -8.33 -4.60 12.55
N TYR A 27 -7.19 -4.20 11.96
CA TYR A 27 -6.73 -4.68 10.68
C TYR A 27 -5.31 -5.22 10.81
N TRP A 28 -5.11 -6.48 10.43
CA TRP A 28 -3.81 -7.12 10.28
C TRP A 28 -3.47 -7.13 8.80
N VAL A 29 -2.33 -6.55 8.45
CA VAL A 29 -1.92 -6.31 7.06
C VAL A 29 -0.77 -7.23 6.71
N ASP A 30 -0.95 -8.00 5.64
CA ASP A 30 0.13 -8.66 4.91
C ASP A 30 0.26 -7.95 3.55
N LEU A 31 1.31 -7.15 3.39
CA LEU A 31 1.54 -6.31 2.22
C LEU A 31 1.86 -7.12 0.95
N HIS A 32 1.98 -8.45 1.03
CA HIS A 32 2.07 -9.35 -0.12
C HIS A 32 0.73 -10.01 -0.48
N ARG A 33 -0.32 -9.81 0.31
CA ARG A 33 -1.59 -10.53 0.14
C ARG A 33 -2.81 -9.63 0.23
N GLY A 34 -2.98 -8.97 1.38
CA GLY A 34 -4.29 -8.54 1.81
C GLY A 34 -4.32 -7.95 3.20
N ILE A 35 -5.53 -7.65 3.64
CA ILE A 35 -5.85 -7.28 5.00
C ILE A 35 -6.82 -8.31 5.58
N LEU A 36 -6.58 -8.70 6.82
CA LEU A 36 -7.58 -9.31 7.68
C LEU A 36 -8.17 -8.19 8.52
N HIS A 37 -9.50 -8.12 8.66
CA HIS A 37 -10.13 -7.18 9.56
C HIS A 37 -11.19 -7.85 10.42
N CYS A 38 -11.38 -7.33 11.63
CA CYS A 38 -12.35 -7.82 12.60
C CYS A 38 -12.77 -6.68 13.52
N ASP A 39 -14.07 -6.56 13.78
CA ASP A 39 -14.56 -5.79 14.92
C ASP A 39 -14.36 -6.63 16.18
N VAL A 40 -13.32 -6.31 16.96
CA VAL A 40 -12.94 -7.12 18.13
C VAL A 40 -13.85 -6.89 19.33
N ALA A 41 -14.76 -5.90 19.27
CA ALA A 41 -15.71 -5.60 20.33
C ALA A 41 -17.12 -6.16 20.04
N ALA A 42 -17.36 -6.75 18.88
CA ALA A 42 -18.64 -7.36 18.55
C ALA A 42 -18.93 -8.59 19.42
N ASP A 43 -20.21 -8.86 19.70
CA ASP A 43 -20.63 -10.05 20.46
C ASP A 43 -20.16 -11.36 19.80
N CYS A 44 -20.12 -11.37 18.46
CA CYS A 44 -19.60 -12.45 17.63
C CYS A 44 -18.57 -11.88 16.62
N PRO A 45 -17.29 -11.77 16.99
CA PRO A 45 -16.26 -11.21 16.11
C PRO A 45 -16.05 -12.09 14.87
N GLU A 46 -16.23 -11.52 13.69
CA GLU A 46 -15.94 -12.20 12.41
C GLU A 46 -14.65 -11.67 11.79
N LEU A 47 -13.76 -12.57 11.41
CA LEU A 47 -12.53 -12.24 10.70
C LEU A 47 -12.78 -12.29 9.19
N CYS A 48 -12.55 -11.17 8.51
CA CYS A 48 -12.78 -11.03 7.08
C CYS A 48 -11.49 -10.71 6.33
N PHE A 49 -11.26 -11.41 5.22
CA PHE A 49 -10.10 -11.18 4.35
C PHE A 49 -10.47 -10.34 3.14
N ILE A 50 -9.63 -9.35 2.85
CA ILE A 50 -9.73 -8.52 1.66
C ILE A 50 -8.37 -8.49 0.98
N ARG A 51 -8.30 -9.02 -0.25
CA ARG A 51 -7.09 -9.03 -1.06
C ARG A 51 -6.67 -7.60 -1.41
N LEU A 52 -5.38 -7.30 -1.34
CA LEU A 52 -4.85 -6.02 -1.81
C LEU A 52 -4.89 -5.97 -3.35
N PRO A 53 -5.21 -4.82 -3.93
CA PRO A 53 -5.35 -4.69 -5.37
C PRO A 53 -3.98 -4.76 -6.06
N GLN A 54 -3.94 -5.31 -7.26
CA GLN A 54 -2.77 -5.29 -8.16
C GLN A 54 -1.48 -5.88 -7.53
N ILE A 55 -1.59 -6.72 -6.51
CA ILE A 55 -0.46 -7.52 -6.05
C ILE A 55 -0.32 -8.72 -6.96
N GLU A 56 0.72 -8.71 -7.78
CA GLU A 56 1.22 -9.95 -8.37
C GLU A 56 1.75 -10.82 -7.22
N ILE A 57 1.03 -11.89 -6.89
CA ILE A 57 1.56 -12.93 -6.03
C ILE A 57 2.71 -13.55 -6.81
N TRP A 58 3.94 -13.34 -6.34
CA TRP A 58 5.14 -13.96 -6.88
C TRP A 58 4.91 -15.48 -7.03
N LYS A 59 4.70 -15.96 -8.25
CA LYS A 59 4.58 -17.41 -8.49
C LYS A 59 5.93 -18.11 -8.53
N ASP A 60 7.01 -17.39 -8.88
CA ASP A 60 8.27 -18.05 -9.31
C ASP A 60 9.59 -17.47 -8.75
N ILE A 61 9.60 -16.70 -7.64
CA ILE A 61 10.89 -16.38 -7.00
C ILE A 61 11.30 -17.51 -6.05
N VAL A 62 12.26 -18.29 -6.53
CA VAL A 62 13.07 -19.31 -5.83
C VAL A 62 13.86 -18.72 -4.63
N ASP A 63 13.84 -17.41 -4.42
CA ASP A 63 14.43 -16.76 -3.25
C ASP A 63 13.38 -16.55 -2.15
N GLN A 64 13.34 -17.49 -1.20
CA GLN A 64 12.45 -17.54 -0.02
C GLN A 64 12.61 -16.37 0.95
N ARG A 65 13.39 -15.35 0.60
CA ARG A 65 13.51 -14.12 1.39
C ARG A 65 12.38 -13.20 1.00
N ARG A 66 11.31 -13.22 1.80
CA ARG A 66 10.26 -12.19 1.80
C ARG A 66 10.97 -10.83 1.80
N THR A 67 11.02 -10.18 0.65
CA THR A 67 11.59 -8.85 0.50
C THR A 67 10.85 -7.89 1.42
N PHE A 68 11.45 -6.75 1.80
CA PHE A 68 10.80 -5.72 2.61
C PHE A 68 9.67 -5.00 1.83
N PRO A 69 8.38 -5.42 1.93
CA PRO A 69 7.33 -4.82 1.10
C PRO A 69 7.08 -3.36 1.48
N GLU A 70 7.34 -2.98 2.73
CA GLU A 70 7.17 -1.62 3.25
C GLU A 70 8.00 -0.58 2.48
N VAL A 71 9.06 -1.01 1.79
CA VAL A 71 9.87 -0.14 0.93
C VAL A 71 9.06 0.41 -0.25
N ASN A 72 8.06 -0.33 -0.74
CA ASN A 72 7.29 0.06 -1.92
C ASN A 72 5.81 0.28 -1.63
N ARG A 73 5.28 -0.24 -0.52
CA ARG A 73 3.84 -0.18 -0.26
C ARG A 73 3.50 -0.09 1.21
N THR A 74 2.31 0.41 1.50
CA THR A 74 1.81 0.54 2.86
C THR A 74 0.29 0.47 2.91
N VAL A 75 -0.23 0.07 4.06
CA VAL A 75 -1.63 0.30 4.43
C VAL A 75 -1.66 1.17 5.68
N GLY A 76 -2.48 2.22 5.65
CA GLY A 76 -2.69 3.11 6.78
C GLY A 76 -4.14 3.53 6.93
N ALA A 77 -4.46 4.14 8.06
CA ALA A 77 -5.77 4.69 8.33
C ALA A 77 -5.65 6.18 8.68
N CYS A 78 -6.59 6.98 8.18
CA CYS A 78 -6.72 8.39 8.53
C CYS A 78 -8.21 8.73 8.63
N LYS A 79 -8.66 9.18 9.80
CA LYS A 79 -10.07 9.55 10.07
C LYS A 79 -11.06 8.44 9.60
N GLY A 80 -10.76 7.19 9.94
CA GLY A 80 -11.56 6.01 9.57
C GLY A 80 -11.34 5.48 8.15
N LEU A 81 -10.77 6.27 7.24
CA LEU A 81 -10.47 5.82 5.88
C LEU A 81 -9.21 4.95 5.87
N VAL A 82 -9.36 3.70 5.43
CA VAL A 82 -8.24 2.77 5.22
C VAL A 82 -7.73 2.96 3.80
N LYS A 83 -6.43 3.24 3.67
CA LYS A 83 -5.74 3.51 2.41
C LYS A 83 -4.68 2.47 2.14
N PHE A 84 -4.58 2.05 0.90
CA PHE A 84 -3.44 1.31 0.37
C PHE A 84 -2.69 2.21 -0.61
N VAL A 85 -1.36 2.23 -0.48
CA VAL A 85 -0.48 2.97 -1.39
C VAL A 85 0.60 2.01 -1.87
N ASP A 86 0.79 1.94 -3.18
CA ASP A 86 1.83 1.12 -3.83
C ASP A 86 2.65 1.99 -4.78
N VAL A 87 3.97 1.81 -4.71
CA VAL A 87 4.95 2.41 -5.61
C VAL A 87 5.43 1.33 -6.56
N ASP A 88 4.97 1.39 -7.81
CA ASP A 88 5.54 0.61 -8.90
C ASP A 88 6.87 1.25 -9.32
N ASN A 89 7.95 0.62 -8.92
CA ASN A 89 9.32 1.00 -9.26
C ASN A 89 9.90 0.17 -10.42
N GLY A 90 9.09 -0.68 -11.07
CA GLY A 90 9.48 -1.57 -12.15
C GLY A 90 10.42 -2.71 -11.80
N ARG A 91 10.77 -2.92 -10.51
CA ARG A 91 11.64 -4.03 -10.09
C ARG A 91 11.01 -5.41 -10.33
N PHE A 92 9.69 -5.47 -10.47
CA PHE A 92 8.94 -6.70 -10.66
C PHE A 92 8.84 -7.12 -12.14
N GLU A 93 9.22 -6.25 -13.10
CA GLU A 93 9.28 -6.60 -14.52
C GLU A 93 10.66 -7.15 -14.88
N THR A 94 10.72 -8.42 -15.25
CA THR A 94 11.94 -9.24 -15.37
C THR A 94 12.91 -8.86 -16.50
N ARG A 95 12.74 -7.73 -17.21
CA ARG A 95 13.57 -7.48 -18.41
C ARG A 95 14.10 -6.06 -18.63
N ARG A 96 13.62 -5.02 -17.94
CA ARG A 96 14.20 -3.66 -18.06
C ARG A 96 14.02 -2.88 -16.77
N LEU A 97 15.05 -2.17 -16.32
CA LEU A 97 14.89 -1.11 -15.33
C LEU A 97 13.85 -0.12 -15.88
N LYS A 98 12.63 -0.09 -15.32
CA LYS A 98 11.69 0.97 -15.66
C LYS A 98 12.33 2.29 -15.25
N THR A 99 12.41 3.22 -16.19
CA THR A 99 12.71 4.62 -15.90
C THR A 99 11.48 5.39 -15.48
N ARG A 100 10.27 4.77 -15.56
CA ARG A 100 8.99 5.37 -15.18
C ARG A 100 8.42 4.71 -13.95
N PHE A 101 8.13 5.52 -12.94
CA PHE A 101 7.59 5.08 -11.65
C PHE A 101 6.19 5.62 -11.47
N THR A 102 5.33 4.83 -10.82
CA THR A 102 3.99 5.28 -10.46
C THR A 102 3.70 5.06 -8.99
N VAL A 103 2.98 5.99 -8.37
CA VAL A 103 2.39 5.78 -7.05
C VAL A 103 0.89 5.68 -7.24
N THR A 104 0.32 4.52 -6.90
CA THR A 104 -1.12 4.32 -6.96
C THR A 104 -1.69 4.31 -5.55
N THR A 105 -2.82 4.98 -5.37
CA THR A 105 -3.54 5.04 -4.09
C THR A 105 -4.94 4.47 -4.24
N TRP A 106 -5.33 3.66 -3.27
CA TRP A 106 -6.67 3.10 -3.14
C TRP A 106 -7.24 3.43 -1.77
N VAL A 107 -8.56 3.52 -1.71
CA VAL A 107 -9.34 3.62 -0.48
C VAL A 107 -10.23 2.38 -0.37
N LEU A 108 -10.28 1.78 0.83
CA LEU A 108 -11.18 0.68 1.09
C LEU A 108 -12.61 1.20 1.26
N ASN A 109 -13.50 0.78 0.37
CA ASN A 109 -14.92 1.04 0.48
C ASN A 109 -15.57 -0.03 1.37
N LYS A 110 -15.81 0.33 2.63
CA LYS A 110 -16.43 -0.53 3.65
C LYS A 110 -17.95 -0.58 3.58
N ILE A 111 -18.58 0.31 2.80
CA ILE A 111 -20.05 0.37 2.64
C ILE A 111 -20.54 -0.75 1.73
N LYS A 112 -19.67 -1.23 0.82
CA LYS A 112 -19.97 -2.38 -0.03
C LYS A 112 -19.74 -3.69 0.71
N THR A 113 -20.55 -4.69 0.37
CA THR A 113 -20.45 -6.06 0.89
C THR A 113 -20.33 -7.04 -0.29
N PRO A 114 -19.17 -7.69 -0.50
CA PRO A 114 -17.93 -7.56 0.27
C PRO A 114 -17.27 -6.18 0.08
N ALA A 115 -16.50 -5.76 1.07
CA ALA A 115 -15.72 -4.53 0.98
C ALA A 115 -14.68 -4.63 -0.15
N GLU A 116 -14.48 -3.52 -0.86
CA GLU A 116 -13.65 -3.48 -2.06
C GLU A 116 -12.65 -2.32 -2.05
N TRP A 117 -11.55 -2.47 -2.76
CA TRP A 117 -10.58 -1.39 -2.97
C TRP A 117 -10.97 -0.54 -4.16
N VAL A 118 -11.17 0.76 -3.93
CA VAL A 118 -11.44 1.75 -4.98
C VAL A 118 -10.15 2.50 -5.28
N LYS A 119 -9.69 2.49 -6.53
CA LYS A 119 -8.54 3.29 -6.97
C LYS A 119 -8.94 4.76 -7.00
N VAL A 120 -8.24 5.60 -6.25
CA VAL A 120 -8.57 7.02 -6.11
C VAL A 120 -7.54 7.94 -6.77
N GLY A 121 -6.30 7.48 -6.97
CA GLY A 121 -5.27 8.31 -7.58
C GLY A 121 -4.11 7.50 -8.15
N VAL A 122 -3.50 8.06 -9.19
CA VAL A 122 -2.24 7.58 -9.78
C VAL A 122 -1.36 8.80 -10.02
N LEU A 123 -0.19 8.83 -9.40
CA LEU A 123 0.85 9.82 -9.64
C LEU A 123 1.92 9.20 -10.53
N ARG A 124 2.10 9.73 -11.75
CA ARG A 124 3.22 9.37 -12.62
C ARG A 124 4.44 10.19 -12.20
N VAL A 125 5.28 9.61 -11.34
CA VAL A 125 6.36 10.32 -10.65
C VAL A 125 7.25 11.09 -11.63
N ASN A 126 7.63 10.49 -12.75
CA ASN A 126 8.49 11.11 -13.74
C ASN A 126 7.87 12.30 -14.46
N ASP A 127 6.58 12.20 -14.77
CA ASP A 127 5.88 13.17 -15.60
C ASP A 127 5.21 14.27 -14.75
N GLU A 128 4.95 13.99 -13.46
CA GLU A 128 4.20 14.86 -12.56
C GLU A 128 5.02 15.37 -11.37
N LEU A 129 5.80 14.52 -10.68
CA LEU A 129 6.60 14.97 -9.53
C LEU A 129 7.90 15.64 -9.96
N TRP A 130 8.67 14.96 -10.81
CA TRP A 130 10.00 15.41 -11.22
C TRP A 130 9.98 16.59 -12.20
N THR A 131 8.80 16.92 -12.75
CA THR A 131 8.60 18.08 -13.63
C THR A 131 8.28 19.37 -12.88
N LEU A 132 7.88 19.29 -11.60
CA LEU A 132 7.60 20.46 -10.78
C LEU A 132 8.88 21.30 -10.57
N PRO A 133 8.84 22.64 -10.71
CA PRO A 133 10.06 23.48 -10.67
C PRO A 133 10.95 23.23 -9.45
N ASN A 134 10.35 23.13 -8.26
CA ASN A 134 11.06 22.90 -7.00
C ASN A 134 11.70 21.51 -6.90
N PHE A 135 11.24 20.52 -7.67
CA PHE A 135 11.82 19.18 -7.74
C PHE A 135 12.79 19.04 -8.90
N ARG A 136 12.41 19.55 -10.08
CA ARG A 136 13.20 19.56 -11.32
C ARG A 136 14.53 20.26 -11.14
N ASP A 137 14.56 21.36 -10.40
CA ASP A 137 15.76 22.18 -10.22
C ASP A 137 16.50 21.82 -8.90
N SER A 138 15.99 20.84 -8.14
CA SER A 138 16.60 20.35 -6.89
C SER A 138 17.76 19.38 -7.14
N PRO A 139 18.67 19.17 -6.18
CA PRO A 139 19.73 18.15 -6.27
C PRO A 139 19.25 16.71 -5.96
N LEU A 140 17.94 16.47 -5.78
CA LEU A 140 17.41 15.17 -5.35
C LEU A 140 17.64 14.03 -6.39
N PRO A 141 17.65 12.75 -6.01
CA PRO A 141 17.73 11.68 -7.00
C PRO A 141 16.43 11.55 -7.80
N ARG A 142 16.53 11.29 -9.11
CA ARG A 142 15.38 11.05 -10.01
C ARG A 142 14.99 9.57 -9.99
N SER A 143 14.73 9.06 -8.80
CA SER A 143 14.41 7.65 -8.53
C SER A 143 12.95 7.48 -8.11
N ALA A 144 12.50 6.23 -7.97
CA ALA A 144 11.22 5.95 -7.34
C ALA A 144 11.25 6.41 -5.87
N PRO A 145 10.16 7.03 -5.36
CA PRO A 145 9.99 7.25 -3.94
C PRO A 145 9.91 5.90 -3.21
N LEU A 146 10.31 5.88 -1.95
CA LEU A 146 10.35 4.69 -1.11
C LEU A 146 9.57 4.91 0.18
N CYS A 147 9.24 3.83 0.87
CA CYS A 147 8.61 3.81 2.18
C CYS A 147 7.38 4.73 2.25
N PRO A 148 6.34 4.48 1.42
CA PRO A 148 5.13 5.29 1.48
C PRO A 148 4.52 5.22 2.89
N MET A 149 4.03 6.36 3.37
CA MET A 149 3.39 6.49 4.68
C MET A 149 2.13 7.35 4.58
N VAL A 150 0.98 6.74 4.86
CA VAL A 150 -0.29 7.46 4.96
C VAL A 150 -0.25 8.39 6.17
N SER A 151 -0.59 9.67 5.97
CA SER A 151 -0.70 10.63 7.06
C SER A 151 -1.80 10.23 8.03
N ALA A 152 -1.52 10.25 9.34
CA ALA A 152 -2.54 10.01 10.37
C ALA A 152 -3.50 11.20 10.56
N LYS A 153 -3.14 12.39 10.06
CA LYS A 153 -3.86 13.66 10.33
C LYS A 153 -4.64 14.19 9.14
N ASP A 154 -4.11 13.99 7.93
CA ASP A 154 -4.67 14.54 6.71
C ASP A 154 -4.93 13.43 5.70
N VAL A 155 -6.21 13.27 5.35
CA VAL A 155 -6.65 12.24 4.40
C VAL A 155 -6.03 12.46 3.03
N GLY A 156 -5.67 13.69 2.64
CA GLY A 156 -5.08 13.99 1.34
C GLY A 156 -3.57 13.79 1.26
N LEU A 157 -2.87 13.39 2.34
CA LEU A 157 -1.41 13.38 2.37
C LEU A 157 -0.81 11.98 2.50
N CYS A 158 0.22 11.74 1.69
CA CYS A 158 1.12 10.60 1.80
C CYS A 158 2.58 11.09 1.80
N HIS A 159 3.41 10.49 2.65
CA HIS A 159 4.82 10.84 2.79
C HIS A 159 5.67 9.75 2.16
N PHE A 160 6.83 10.14 1.63
CA PHE A 160 7.77 9.24 0.99
C PHE A 160 9.21 9.60 1.35
N ILE A 161 10.09 8.62 1.26
CA ILE A 161 11.54 8.78 1.37
C ILE A 161 12.11 8.76 -0.04
N LEU A 162 12.80 9.83 -0.46
CA LEU A 162 13.43 9.90 -1.79
C LEU A 162 14.87 9.35 -1.80
N GLN A 163 15.55 9.44 -0.66
CA GLN A 163 16.87 8.89 -0.37
C GLN A 163 16.97 8.72 1.15
N ARG A 164 17.89 7.89 1.65
CA ARG A 164 18.07 7.60 3.10
C ARG A 164 18.27 8.83 4.02
N ILE A 165 18.24 10.07 3.51
CA ILE A 165 18.42 11.33 4.25
C ILE A 165 17.35 12.40 3.90
N SER A 166 16.36 12.12 3.02
CA SER A 166 15.37 13.14 2.59
C SER A 166 13.94 12.60 2.49
N THR A 167 13.00 13.28 3.17
CA THR A 167 11.55 12.98 3.18
C THR A 167 10.76 14.04 2.40
N VAL A 168 9.75 13.62 1.65
CA VAL A 168 8.84 14.51 0.90
C VAL A 168 7.39 14.18 1.20
N VAL A 169 6.56 15.22 1.24
CA VAL A 169 5.11 15.13 1.45
C VAL A 169 4.41 15.39 0.12
N LEU A 170 3.56 14.47 -0.31
CA LEU A 170 2.76 14.63 -1.53
C LEU A 170 1.27 14.61 -1.18
N ARG A 171 0.50 15.44 -1.90
CA ARG A 171 -0.96 15.33 -1.89
C ARG A 171 -1.39 14.20 -2.83
N THR A 172 -2.06 13.20 -2.29
CA THR A 172 -2.75 12.17 -3.07
C THR A 172 -4.14 12.69 -3.40
N GLY A 173 -4.50 12.68 -4.69
CA GLY A 173 -5.83 13.06 -5.18
C GLY A 173 -6.97 12.22 -4.60
#